data_AF-A0A6J4VTY5-F1
#
_entry.id   AF-A0A6J4VTY5-F1
#
_cell.length_a   1.000
_cell.length_b   1.000
_cell.length_c   1.000
_cell.angle_alpha   90.00
_cell.angle_beta   90.00
_cell.angle_gamma   90.00
#
_symmetry.space_group_name_H-M   'P 1'
#
loop_
_entity.id
_entity.type
_entity.pdbx_description
1 polymer ?
#
loop_
_entity_poly.entity_id
_entity_poly.type
_entity_poly.pdbx_seq_one_letter_code
_entity_poly.pdbx_strand_id
1 'polypeptide(L)'
;MHVLTVFDHPQRKNFPGSALDAFVEGIVGAGHTAEVADLHAEGFDPRFTVEDHAHFWGGPRPADAAREAARIDAADAIALVFPVYWWSFPALMKGWIDRVFTAGWAYSVDPESNTRGHLVDKPVMLIGTGGTRPTTYAKYGYREAMRTQIDVGIFGFCGMTDVETHLLLDIDGDANAERRAGYLVDARALGAGLVAPDRVPKRVQHGAVRLAA
;
A
#
# COMPACT_ATOMS: atom_id res chain seq x y z
N MET A 1 3.88 -14.48 11.28
CA MET A 1 3.58 -13.08 10.94
C MET A 1 2.08 -12.89 10.82
N HIS A 2 1.62 -11.74 11.25
CA HIS A 2 0.29 -11.20 10.99
C HIS A 2 0.41 -10.10 9.92
N VAL A 3 -0.29 -10.25 8.80
CA VAL A 3 -0.24 -9.30 7.68
C VAL A 3 -1.56 -8.53 7.60
N LEU A 4 -1.49 -7.21 7.73
CA LEU A 4 -2.63 -6.35 7.39
C LEU A 4 -2.65 -6.14 5.87
N THR A 5 -3.72 -6.58 5.20
CA THR A 5 -3.92 -6.42 3.76
C THR A 5 -5.06 -5.45 3.49
N VAL A 6 -4.73 -4.23 3.11
CA VAL A 6 -5.70 -3.18 2.78
C VAL A 6 -6.13 -3.32 1.31
N PHE A 7 -7.43 -3.40 1.07
CA PHE A 7 -8.00 -3.60 -0.25
C PHE A 7 -8.89 -2.43 -0.66
N ASP A 8 -8.71 -1.96 -1.89
CA ASP A 8 -9.54 -0.92 -2.49
C ASP A 8 -10.00 -1.35 -3.88
N HIS A 9 -11.23 -1.88 -3.97
CA HIS A 9 -11.95 -2.00 -5.23
C HIS A 9 -13.46 -2.10 -4.96
N PRO A 10 -14.32 -1.38 -5.71
CA PRO A 10 -15.78 -1.42 -5.48
C PRO A 10 -16.41 -2.77 -5.86
N GLN A 11 -15.72 -3.59 -6.65
CA GLN A 11 -16.20 -4.89 -7.11
C GLN A 11 -15.28 -6.01 -6.58
N ARG A 12 -15.63 -6.60 -5.44
CA ARG A 12 -14.85 -7.65 -4.75
C ARG A 12 -14.67 -8.96 -5.55
N LYS A 13 -15.56 -9.23 -6.51
CA LYS A 13 -15.54 -10.44 -7.35
C LYS A 13 -14.79 -10.28 -8.67
N ASN A 14 -14.27 -9.08 -8.97
CA ASN A 14 -13.46 -8.85 -10.15
C ASN A 14 -11.99 -9.25 -9.89
N PHE A 15 -11.17 -9.19 -10.93
CA PHE A 15 -9.77 -9.60 -10.88
C PHE A 15 -8.96 -9.04 -9.70
N PRO A 16 -9.07 -7.75 -9.30
CA PRO A 16 -8.34 -7.25 -8.13
C PRO A 16 -8.69 -8.00 -6.84
N GLY A 17 -9.96 -8.37 -6.67
CA GLY A 17 -10.40 -9.20 -5.54
C GLY A 17 -9.89 -10.64 -5.64
N SER A 18 -9.84 -11.23 -6.83
CA SER A 18 -9.20 -12.55 -7.01
C SER A 18 -7.69 -12.52 -6.73
N ALA A 19 -7.01 -11.42 -7.08
CA ALA A 19 -5.59 -11.23 -6.77
C ALA A 19 -5.36 -11.09 -5.26
N LEU A 20 -6.24 -10.35 -4.56
CA LEU A 20 -6.28 -10.30 -3.10
C LEU A 20 -6.43 -11.71 -2.49
N ASP A 21 -7.41 -12.49 -2.96
CA ASP A 21 -7.67 -13.84 -2.46
C ASP A 21 -6.44 -14.74 -2.62
N ALA A 22 -5.85 -14.75 -3.83
CA ALA A 22 -4.65 -15.54 -4.10
C ALA A 22 -3.46 -15.10 -3.24
N PHE A 23 -3.27 -13.79 -3.03
CA PHE A 23 -2.24 -13.28 -2.15
C PHE A 23 -2.42 -13.73 -0.69
N VAL A 24 -3.64 -13.63 -0.16
CA VAL A 24 -3.99 -14.10 1.18
C VAL A 24 -3.81 -15.62 1.30
N GLU A 25 -4.19 -16.40 0.29
CA GLU A 25 -3.93 -17.85 0.24
C GLU A 25 -2.44 -18.17 0.38
N GLY A 26 -1.56 -17.37 -0.22
CA GLY A 26 -0.11 -17.53 -0.11
C GLY A 26 0.39 -17.35 1.33
N ILE A 27 -0.12 -16.32 2.02
CA ILE A 27 0.22 -16.03 3.42
C ILE A 27 -0.27 -17.16 4.34
N VAL A 28 -1.55 -17.53 4.22
CA VAL A 28 -2.17 -18.55 5.07
C VAL A 28 -1.58 -19.93 4.79
N GLY A 29 -1.31 -20.26 3.52
CA GLY A 29 -0.67 -21.51 3.12
C GLY A 29 0.75 -21.68 3.67
N ALA A 30 1.44 -20.58 3.98
CA ALA A 30 2.74 -20.59 4.66
C ALA A 30 2.64 -20.75 6.19
N GLY A 31 1.43 -20.78 6.76
CA GLY A 31 1.19 -20.90 8.21
C GLY A 31 1.13 -19.55 8.95
N HIS A 32 0.93 -18.45 8.22
CA HIS A 32 0.83 -17.09 8.76
C HIS A 32 -0.62 -16.60 8.74
N THR A 33 -0.90 -15.43 9.32
CA THR A 33 -2.27 -14.87 9.35
C THR A 33 -2.37 -13.61 8.51
N ALA A 34 -3.55 -13.37 7.92
CA ALA A 34 -3.85 -12.16 7.19
C ALA A 34 -5.18 -11.56 7.67
N GLU A 35 -5.18 -10.27 8.00
CA GLU A 35 -6.38 -9.46 8.18
C GLU A 35 -6.64 -8.70 6.88
N VAL A 36 -7.87 -8.72 6.37
CA VAL A 36 -8.26 -7.92 5.21
C VAL A 36 -9.05 -6.71 5.68
N ALA A 37 -8.52 -5.51 5.40
CA ALA A 37 -9.24 -4.26 5.56
C ALA A 37 -9.82 -3.85 4.19
N ASP A 38 -11.09 -4.18 3.94
CA ASP A 38 -11.77 -3.86 2.68
C ASP A 38 -12.41 -2.47 2.82
N LEU A 39 -11.73 -1.44 2.29
CA LEU A 39 -12.13 -0.05 2.49
C LEU A 39 -13.53 0.26 1.96
N HIS A 40 -13.94 -0.42 0.89
CA HIS A 40 -15.28 -0.26 0.31
C HIS A 40 -16.34 -0.96 1.17
N ALA A 41 -16.09 -2.20 1.59
CA ALA A 41 -17.03 -2.95 2.42
C ALA A 41 -17.17 -2.37 3.83
N GLU A 42 -16.10 -1.80 4.37
CA GLU A 42 -16.07 -1.16 5.69
C GLU A 42 -16.53 0.31 5.68
N GLY A 43 -16.78 0.88 4.49
CA GLY A 43 -17.32 2.23 4.35
C GLY A 43 -16.37 3.32 4.85
N PHE A 44 -15.07 3.18 4.60
CA PHE A 44 -14.08 4.20 5.00
C PHE A 44 -14.37 5.55 4.33
N ASP A 45 -14.32 6.66 5.07
CA ASP A 45 -14.48 7.99 4.49
C ASP A 45 -13.10 8.51 4.02
N PRO A 46 -12.86 8.72 2.72
CA PRO A 46 -11.54 9.16 2.26
C PRO A 46 -11.31 10.67 2.44
N ARG A 47 -12.34 11.42 2.79
CA ARG A 47 -12.26 12.89 2.82
C ARG A 47 -11.52 13.35 4.06
N PHE A 48 -10.57 14.25 3.89
CA PHE A 48 -9.96 14.97 5.01
C PHE A 48 -10.98 15.96 5.60
N THR A 49 -11.45 15.68 6.81
CA THR A 49 -12.52 16.40 7.49
C THR A 49 -12.02 17.47 8.46
N VAL A 50 -12.94 18.20 9.09
CA VAL A 50 -12.63 19.15 10.17
C VAL A 50 -11.97 18.46 11.36
N GLU A 51 -12.36 17.21 11.65
CA GLU A 51 -11.77 16.43 12.74
C GLU A 51 -10.33 16.01 12.41
N ASP A 52 -10.05 15.65 11.16
CA ASP A 52 -8.68 15.37 10.70
C ASP A 52 -7.81 16.63 10.79
N HIS A 53 -8.35 17.80 10.41
CA HIS A 53 -7.65 19.07 10.58
C HIS A 53 -7.42 19.41 12.05
N ALA A 54 -8.40 19.18 12.93
CA ALA A 54 -8.22 19.37 14.36
C ALA A 54 -7.12 18.45 14.92
N HIS A 55 -7.08 17.19 14.48
CA HIS A 55 -6.03 16.24 14.86
C HIS A 55 -4.65 16.71 14.42
N PHE A 56 -4.51 17.24 13.21
CA PHE A 56 -3.26 17.82 12.72
C PHE A 56 -2.70 18.90 13.65
N TRP A 57 -3.58 19.65 14.34
CA TRP A 57 -3.21 20.68 15.31
C TRP A 57 -3.23 20.20 16.78
N GLY A 58 -3.09 18.89 17.02
CA GLY A 58 -3.00 18.31 18.36
C GLY A 58 -4.33 17.88 18.97
N GLY A 59 -5.42 17.93 18.22
CA GLY A 59 -6.71 17.34 18.59
C GLY A 59 -6.68 15.79 18.60
N PRO A 60 -7.76 15.15 19.06
CA PRO A 60 -7.87 13.69 19.04
C PRO A 60 -7.94 13.16 17.60
N ARG A 61 -7.37 11.98 17.37
CA ARG A 61 -7.50 11.29 16.08
C ARG A 61 -8.94 10.83 15.85
N PRO A 62 -9.52 11.02 14.64
CA PRO A 62 -10.80 10.43 14.29
C PRO A 62 -10.85 8.92 14.51
N ALA A 63 -11.99 8.40 14.96
CA ALA A 63 -12.10 7.03 15.46
C ALA A 63 -11.81 5.96 14.39
N ASP A 64 -12.20 6.22 13.14
CA ASP A 64 -11.91 5.34 12.02
C ASP A 64 -10.42 5.33 11.68
N ALA A 65 -9.77 6.50 11.59
CA ALA A 65 -8.32 6.58 11.41
C ALA A 65 -7.54 5.94 12.58
N ALA A 66 -8.02 6.06 13.81
CA ALA A 66 -7.43 5.42 14.98
C ALA A 66 -7.53 3.89 14.92
N ARG A 67 -8.66 3.34 14.44
CA ARG A 67 -8.83 1.90 14.23
C ARG A 67 -7.82 1.36 13.21
N GLU A 68 -7.64 2.05 12.09
CA GLU A 68 -6.69 1.61 11.05
C GLU A 68 -5.24 1.69 11.53
N ALA A 69 -4.88 2.73 12.28
CA ALA A 69 -3.57 2.83 12.92
C ALA A 69 -3.31 1.67 13.89
N ALA A 70 -4.32 1.28 14.69
CA ALA A 70 -4.20 0.14 15.59
C ALA A 70 -4.00 -1.19 14.85
N ARG A 71 -4.66 -1.39 13.69
CA ARG A 71 -4.41 -2.54 12.80
C ARG A 71 -2.97 -2.55 12.30
N ILE A 72 -2.45 -1.38 11.89
CA ILE A 72 -1.05 -1.24 11.46
C ILE A 72 -0.09 -1.58 12.60
N ASP A 73 -0.35 -1.09 13.82
CA ASP A 73 0.49 -1.36 14.99
C ASP A 73 0.55 -2.87 15.29
N ALA A 74 -0.59 -3.57 15.19
CA ALA A 74 -0.70 -5.01 15.43
C ALA A 74 -0.10 -5.91 14.32
N ALA A 75 0.13 -5.36 13.12
CA ALA A 75 0.65 -6.12 11.99
C ALA A 75 2.17 -6.20 11.95
N ASP A 76 2.71 -7.34 11.55
CA ASP A 76 4.15 -7.51 11.29
C ASP A 76 4.55 -7.02 9.89
N ALA A 77 3.59 -7.01 8.95
CA ALA A 77 3.77 -6.51 7.59
C ALA A 77 2.46 -5.91 7.06
N ILE A 78 2.57 -5.04 6.06
CA ILE A 78 1.43 -4.36 5.44
C ILE A 78 1.42 -4.69 3.96
N ALA A 79 0.25 -5.01 3.43
CA ALA A 79 0.02 -5.17 2.00
C ALA A 79 -1.12 -4.27 1.52
N LEU A 80 -1.00 -3.71 0.32
CA LEU A 80 -2.04 -2.90 -0.31
C LEU A 80 -2.36 -3.49 -1.68
N VAL A 81 -3.64 -3.81 -1.92
CA VAL A 81 -4.13 -4.36 -3.19
C VAL A 81 -5.14 -3.40 -3.79
N PHE A 82 -4.85 -2.85 -4.97
CA PHE A 82 -5.62 -1.75 -5.56
C PHE A 82 -5.51 -1.70 -7.10
N PRO A 83 -6.50 -1.14 -7.80
CA PRO A 83 -6.35 -0.77 -9.19
C PRO A 83 -5.52 0.51 -9.32
N VAL A 84 -4.61 0.56 -10.29
CA VAL A 84 -3.83 1.76 -10.58
C VAL A 84 -4.73 2.79 -11.26
N TYR A 85 -5.09 3.84 -10.54
CA TYR A 85 -5.85 4.97 -11.06
C TYR A 85 -4.92 6.17 -11.21
N TRP A 86 -4.84 6.72 -12.42
CA TRP A 86 -4.00 7.88 -12.73
C TRP A 86 -2.55 7.75 -12.22
N TRP A 87 -1.95 6.58 -12.44
CA TRP A 87 -0.55 6.30 -12.03
C TRP A 87 -0.34 6.45 -10.52
N SER A 88 -1.38 6.15 -9.73
CA SER A 88 -1.37 6.20 -8.27
C SER A 88 -2.46 5.29 -7.68
N PHE A 89 -2.76 5.47 -6.40
CA PHE A 89 -3.88 4.84 -5.71
C PHE A 89 -5.23 5.38 -6.19
N PRO A 90 -6.32 4.60 -6.05
CA PRO A 90 -7.66 5.18 -6.08
C PRO A 90 -7.86 6.16 -4.93
N ALA A 91 -8.84 7.06 -5.08
CA ALA A 91 -9.09 8.10 -4.09
C ALA A 91 -9.42 7.56 -2.70
N LEU A 92 -10.05 6.37 -2.61
CA LEU A 92 -10.42 5.76 -1.34
C LEU A 92 -9.17 5.34 -0.54
N MET A 93 -8.27 4.58 -1.16
CA MET A 93 -6.98 4.20 -0.58
C MET A 93 -6.06 5.42 -0.34
N LYS A 94 -6.06 6.40 -1.23
CA LYS A 94 -5.29 7.64 -0.99
C LYS A 94 -5.81 8.40 0.22
N GLY A 95 -7.12 8.48 0.40
CA GLY A 95 -7.74 9.06 1.60
C GLY A 95 -7.44 8.27 2.88
N TRP A 96 -7.36 6.93 2.78
CA TRP A 96 -6.89 6.09 3.90
C TRP A 96 -5.46 6.45 4.31
N ILE A 97 -4.55 6.61 3.35
CA ILE A 97 -3.19 7.10 3.64
C ILE A 97 -3.26 8.49 4.30
N ASP A 98 -3.99 9.44 3.70
CA ASP A 98 -4.02 10.84 4.15
C ASP A 98 -4.55 11.02 5.58
N ARG A 99 -5.51 10.19 5.99
CA ARG A 99 -6.14 10.29 7.31
C ARG A 99 -5.46 9.43 8.37
N VAL A 100 -4.84 8.31 7.99
CA VAL A 100 -4.21 7.38 8.93
C VAL A 100 -2.77 7.79 9.22
N PHE A 101 -2.00 8.22 8.21
CA PHE A 101 -0.55 8.44 8.30
C PHE A 101 -0.26 9.85 8.86
N THR A 102 -0.53 10.02 10.15
CA THR A 102 -0.56 11.30 10.84
C THR A 102 0.75 11.63 11.57
N ALA A 103 1.05 12.92 11.69
CA ALA A 103 2.18 13.42 12.45
C ALA A 103 2.08 13.01 13.94
N GLY A 104 3.22 12.73 14.56
CA GLY A 104 3.31 12.21 15.93
C GLY A 104 3.09 10.70 16.05
N TRP A 105 2.61 10.02 15.00
CA TRP A 105 2.44 8.56 14.98
C TRP A 105 3.15 7.89 13.80
N ALA A 106 2.90 8.32 12.56
CA ALA A 106 3.57 7.76 11.39
C ALA A 106 4.94 8.39 11.14
N TYR A 107 5.06 9.69 11.41
CA TYR A 107 6.29 10.46 11.30
C TYR A 107 6.27 11.65 12.27
N SER A 108 7.41 12.31 12.46
CA SER A 108 7.55 13.59 13.14
C SER A 108 8.51 14.51 12.37
N VAL A 109 8.40 15.81 12.62
CA VAL A 109 9.30 16.83 12.10
C VAL A 109 9.88 17.59 13.28
N ASP A 110 11.21 17.67 13.37
CA ASP A 110 11.90 18.42 14.43
C ASP A 110 11.92 19.94 14.12
N PRO A 111 12.30 20.81 15.09
CA PRO A 111 12.37 22.25 14.87
C PRO A 111 13.32 22.66 13.73
N GLU A 112 14.32 21.84 13.42
CA GLU A 112 15.26 22.00 12.31
C GLU A 112 14.70 21.50 10.97
N SER A 113 13.42 21.11 10.93
CA SER A 113 12.70 20.58 9.76
C SER A 113 13.23 19.23 9.23
N ASN A 114 13.96 18.47 10.05
CA ASN A 114 14.28 17.09 9.73
C ASN A 114 13.06 16.20 10.00
N THR A 115 12.75 15.32 9.06
CA THR A 115 11.69 14.33 9.22
C THR A 115 12.24 13.04 9.80
N ARG A 116 11.51 12.45 10.75
CA ARG A 116 11.74 11.09 11.26
C ARG A 116 10.50 10.23 11.08
N GLY A 117 10.64 9.12 10.36
CA GLY A 117 9.63 8.08 10.28
C GLY A 117 9.55 7.23 11.55
N HIS A 118 8.35 6.73 11.87
CA HIS A 118 8.08 5.96 13.08
C HIS A 118 7.58 4.54 12.83
N LEU A 119 7.12 4.22 11.60
CA LEU A 119 6.59 2.90 11.23
C LEU A 119 7.71 1.95 10.79
N VAL A 120 8.81 1.91 11.54
CA VAL A 120 10.00 1.10 11.21
C VAL A 120 9.71 -0.41 11.33
N ASP A 121 10.60 -1.22 10.73
CA ASP A 121 10.58 -2.69 10.81
C ASP A 121 9.31 -3.39 10.30
N LYS A 122 8.47 -2.70 9.52
CA LYS A 122 7.28 -3.27 8.86
C LYS A 122 7.50 -3.32 7.34
N PRO A 123 7.69 -4.51 6.74
CA PRO A 123 7.71 -4.65 5.29
C PRO A 123 6.39 -4.24 4.67
N VAL A 124 6.47 -3.61 3.50
CA VAL A 124 5.31 -3.15 2.73
C VAL A 124 5.30 -3.81 1.36
N MET A 125 4.17 -4.41 0.98
CA MET A 125 3.96 -4.94 -0.37
C MET A 125 2.79 -4.26 -1.06
N LEU A 126 3.03 -3.70 -2.24
CA LEU A 126 2.05 -3.01 -3.06
C LEU A 126 1.73 -3.88 -4.27
N ILE A 127 0.46 -4.20 -4.47
CA ILE A 127 -0.04 -5.01 -5.59
C ILE A 127 -1.03 -4.16 -6.38
N GLY A 128 -0.50 -3.49 -7.39
CA GLY A 128 -1.26 -2.62 -8.29
C GLY A 128 -1.77 -3.39 -9.51
N THR A 129 -3.07 -3.40 -9.77
CA THR A 129 -3.63 -3.96 -11.01
C THR A 129 -3.89 -2.87 -12.04
N GLY A 130 -3.48 -3.03 -13.30
CA GLY A 130 -3.62 -1.97 -14.30
C GLY A 130 -4.05 -2.48 -15.67
N GLY A 131 -4.97 -1.75 -16.32
CA GLY A 131 -5.43 -2.08 -17.68
C GLY A 131 -4.39 -1.80 -18.78
N THR A 132 -3.42 -0.93 -18.50
CA THR A 132 -2.43 -0.50 -19.49
C THR A 132 -1.23 -1.44 -19.57
N ARG A 133 -0.67 -1.63 -20.77
CA ARG A 133 0.49 -2.48 -21.05
C ARG A 133 1.79 -2.01 -20.38
N PRO A 134 2.72 -2.93 -20.04
CA PRO A 134 4.04 -2.57 -19.51
C PRO A 134 4.87 -1.62 -20.39
N THR A 135 4.71 -1.70 -21.71
CA THR A 135 5.41 -0.82 -22.66
C THR A 135 5.04 0.65 -22.49
N THR A 136 3.79 0.96 -22.12
CA THR A 136 3.36 2.33 -21.82
C THR A 136 3.98 2.85 -20.54
N TYR A 137 4.06 2.01 -19.49
CA TYR A 137 4.74 2.37 -18.24
C TYR A 137 6.20 2.72 -18.48
N ALA A 138 6.89 1.94 -19.31
CA ALA A 138 8.28 2.20 -19.68
C ALA A 138 8.43 3.49 -20.51
N LYS A 139 7.56 3.68 -21.52
CA LYS A 139 7.62 4.83 -22.43
C LYS A 139 7.51 6.19 -21.71
N TYR A 140 6.65 6.29 -20.71
CA TYR A 140 6.36 7.55 -20.01
C TYR A 140 6.96 7.65 -18.61
N GLY A 141 7.70 6.61 -18.16
CA GLY A 141 8.33 6.62 -16.84
C GLY A 141 7.35 6.47 -15.66
N TYR A 142 6.13 5.95 -15.89
CA TYR A 142 5.12 5.88 -14.84
C TYR A 142 5.51 4.98 -13.67
N ARG A 143 6.31 3.93 -13.91
CA ARG A 143 6.83 3.10 -12.82
C ARG A 143 7.70 3.89 -11.86
N GLU A 144 8.59 4.73 -12.39
CA GLU A 144 9.46 5.56 -11.55
C GLU A 144 8.68 6.68 -10.87
N ALA A 145 7.71 7.27 -11.57
CA ALA A 145 6.81 8.26 -10.99
C ALA A 145 6.05 7.66 -9.79
N MET A 146 5.46 6.47 -9.93
CA MET A 146 4.79 5.74 -8.85
C MET A 146 5.74 5.44 -7.70
N ARG A 147 6.91 4.86 -7.98
CA ARG A 147 7.93 4.55 -6.97
C ARG A 147 8.32 5.80 -6.16
N THR A 148 8.50 6.92 -6.84
CA THR A 148 8.87 8.19 -6.19
C THR A 148 7.77 8.68 -5.26
N GLN A 149 6.52 8.75 -5.74
CA GLN A 149 5.42 9.29 -4.94
C GLN A 149 4.94 8.33 -3.83
N ILE A 150 4.95 7.01 -4.07
CA ILE A 150 4.39 6.01 -3.15
C ILE A 150 5.49 5.39 -2.30
N ASP A 151 6.39 4.62 -2.91
CA ASP A 151 7.37 3.80 -2.19
C ASP A 151 8.30 4.69 -1.36
N VAL A 152 8.82 5.76 -1.97
CA VAL A 152 9.69 6.74 -1.31
C VAL A 152 8.88 7.79 -0.55
N GLY A 153 7.94 8.45 -1.24
CA GLY A 153 7.24 9.63 -0.73
C GLY A 153 6.22 9.38 0.38
N ILE A 154 5.65 8.18 0.47
CA ILE A 154 4.68 7.81 1.52
C ILE A 154 5.34 6.87 2.52
N PHE A 155 5.73 5.67 2.07
CA PHE A 155 6.21 4.62 2.98
C PHE A 155 7.61 4.91 3.51
N GLY A 156 8.54 5.24 2.61
CA GLY A 156 9.91 5.64 2.97
C GLY A 156 9.93 6.84 3.93
N PHE A 157 9.11 7.86 3.67
CA PHE A 157 8.94 9.03 4.53
C PHE A 157 8.49 8.66 5.96
N CYS A 158 7.59 7.68 6.09
CA CYS A 158 7.12 7.17 7.38
C CYS A 158 8.08 6.16 8.04
N GLY A 159 9.24 5.89 7.44
CA GLY A 159 10.28 5.00 8.00
C GLY A 159 10.18 3.54 7.57
N MET A 160 9.19 3.17 6.77
CA MET A 160 9.08 1.84 6.16
C MET A 160 10.05 1.76 4.98
N THR A 161 11.25 1.24 5.24
CA THR A 161 12.33 1.21 4.24
C THR A 161 12.34 -0.05 3.38
N ASP A 162 11.53 -1.04 3.69
CA ASP A 162 11.41 -2.29 2.96
C ASP A 162 10.08 -2.32 2.21
N VAL A 163 10.10 -1.85 0.96
CA VAL A 163 8.88 -1.64 0.16
C VAL A 163 9.04 -2.31 -1.20
N GLU A 164 8.05 -3.11 -1.58
CA GLU A 164 8.00 -3.80 -2.87
C GLU A 164 6.74 -3.48 -3.65
N THR A 165 6.91 -2.96 -4.86
CA THR A 165 5.78 -2.72 -5.78
C THR A 165 5.73 -3.74 -6.90
N HIS A 166 4.61 -4.45 -6.98
CA HIS A 166 4.28 -5.43 -8.02
C HIS A 166 3.09 -4.93 -8.83
N LEU A 167 3.24 -4.89 -10.16
CA LEU A 167 2.21 -4.38 -11.07
C LEU A 167 1.69 -5.51 -11.97
N LEU A 168 0.41 -5.88 -11.79
CA LEU A 168 -0.31 -6.86 -12.59
C LEU A 168 -1.01 -6.11 -13.74
N LEU A 169 -0.36 -6.05 -14.90
CA LEU A 169 -0.68 -5.12 -16.00
C LEU A 169 -1.34 -5.79 -17.21
N ASP A 170 -2.02 -5.01 -18.05
CA ASP A 170 -2.71 -5.49 -19.27
C ASP A 170 -3.79 -6.54 -18.94
N ILE A 171 -4.58 -6.29 -17.88
CA ILE A 171 -5.55 -7.27 -17.35
C ILE A 171 -6.95 -7.18 -17.98
N ASP A 172 -7.23 -6.13 -18.76
CA ASP A 172 -8.56 -5.85 -19.28
C ASP A 172 -8.90 -6.70 -20.51
N GLY A 173 -10.18 -7.07 -20.65
CA GLY A 173 -10.70 -7.82 -21.79
C GLY A 173 -10.47 -9.34 -21.75
N ASP A 174 -11.32 -10.09 -22.42
CA ASP A 174 -11.33 -11.57 -22.37
C ASP A 174 -10.06 -12.21 -22.94
N ALA A 175 -9.44 -11.56 -23.94
CA ALA A 175 -8.19 -12.00 -24.52
C ALA A 175 -7.02 -12.10 -23.51
N ASN A 176 -7.14 -11.44 -22.36
CA ASN A 176 -6.14 -11.46 -21.30
C ASN A 176 -6.45 -12.47 -20.17
N ALA A 177 -7.37 -13.42 -20.38
CA ALA A 177 -7.76 -14.41 -19.37
C ALA A 177 -6.58 -15.29 -18.87
N GLU A 178 -5.74 -15.80 -19.78
CA GLU A 178 -4.57 -16.60 -19.41
C GLU A 178 -3.55 -15.78 -18.60
N ARG A 179 -3.35 -14.52 -18.99
CA ARG A 179 -2.48 -13.58 -18.26
C ARG A 179 -3.00 -13.37 -16.84
N ARG A 180 -4.31 -13.15 -16.68
CA ARG A 180 -4.94 -13.04 -15.34
C ARG A 180 -4.72 -14.31 -14.53
N ALA A 181 -4.87 -15.50 -15.12
CA ALA A 181 -4.61 -16.76 -14.42
C ALA A 181 -3.15 -16.87 -13.94
N GLY A 182 -2.18 -16.49 -14.78
CA GLY A 182 -0.77 -16.40 -14.39
C GLY A 182 -0.54 -15.46 -13.21
N TYR A 183 -1.15 -14.27 -13.25
CA TYR A 183 -1.05 -13.32 -12.15
C TYR A 183 -1.67 -13.80 -10.82
N LEU A 184 -2.62 -14.72 -10.83
CA LEU A 184 -3.11 -15.34 -9.58
C LEU A 184 -2.07 -16.29 -8.99
N VAL A 185 -1.27 -16.97 -9.82
CA VAL A 185 -0.13 -17.77 -9.35
C VAL A 185 0.94 -16.84 -8.76
N ASP A 186 1.26 -15.74 -9.46
CA ASP A 186 2.21 -14.75 -8.98
C ASP A 186 1.76 -14.13 -7.66
N ALA A 187 0.50 -13.69 -7.54
CA ALA A 187 -0.05 -13.12 -6.31
C ALA A 187 0.08 -14.08 -5.11
N ARG A 188 -0.20 -15.38 -5.32
CA ARG A 188 -0.01 -16.39 -4.28
C ARG A 188 1.46 -16.55 -3.88
N ALA A 189 2.37 -16.55 -4.86
CA ALA A 189 3.80 -16.60 -4.59
C ALA A 189 4.29 -15.35 -3.85
N LEU A 190 3.75 -14.17 -4.18
CA LEU A 190 4.03 -12.92 -3.47
C LEU A 190 3.61 -12.97 -2.01
N GLY A 191 2.42 -13.51 -1.71
CA GLY A 191 1.93 -13.71 -0.34
C GLY A 191 2.84 -14.62 0.47
N ALA A 192 3.20 -15.78 -0.07
CA ALA A 192 4.15 -16.70 0.58
C ALA A 192 5.54 -16.08 0.75
N GLY A 193 6.01 -15.34 -0.27
CA GLY A 193 7.32 -14.69 -0.27
C GLY A 193 7.44 -13.55 0.73
N LEU A 194 6.37 -12.76 0.94
CA LEU A 194 6.36 -11.68 1.93
C LEU A 194 6.63 -12.19 3.35
N VAL A 195 6.12 -13.37 3.67
CA VAL A 195 6.23 -13.97 5.01
C VAL A 195 7.33 -15.01 5.13
N ALA A 196 8.13 -15.21 4.08
CA ALA A 196 9.19 -16.20 4.07
C ALA A 196 10.29 -15.87 5.10
N PRO A 197 10.81 -16.86 5.84
CA PRO A 197 11.81 -16.63 6.90
C PRO A 197 13.16 -16.15 6.36
N ASP A 198 13.46 -16.42 5.09
CA ASP A 198 14.68 -16.02 4.38
C ASP A 198 14.48 -14.78 3.49
N ARG A 199 13.36 -14.07 3.66
CA ARG A 199 13.08 -12.85 2.90
C ARG A 199 14.19 -11.80 3.08
N VAL A 200 14.66 -11.27 1.96
CA VAL A 200 15.66 -10.19 1.93
C VAL A 200 14.95 -8.84 1.74
N PRO A 201 15.16 -7.85 2.62
CA PRO A 201 14.55 -6.53 2.50
C PRO A 201 14.88 -5.82 1.17
N LYS A 202 13.86 -5.30 0.47
CA LYS A 202 14.05 -4.45 -0.70
C LYS A 202 14.06 -2.98 -0.28
N ARG A 203 15.25 -2.47 -0.05
CA ARG A 203 15.42 -1.12 0.50
C ARG A 203 15.03 -0.03 -0.50
N VAL A 204 14.07 0.82 -0.14
CA VAL A 204 13.84 2.08 -0.84
C VAL A 204 14.96 3.06 -0.52
N GLN A 205 15.79 3.38 -1.53
CA GLN A 205 16.83 4.40 -1.38
C GLN A 205 16.19 5.79 -1.35
N HIS A 206 16.53 6.58 -0.32
CA HIS A 206 16.26 8.02 -0.31
C HIS A 206 17.26 8.70 -1.25
N GLY A 207 16.78 9.12 -2.42
CA GLY A 207 17.48 10.17 -3.17
C GLY A 207 17.31 11.47 -2.40
N ALA A 208 18.41 12.10 -1.97
CA ALA A 208 18.35 13.42 -1.35
C ALA A 208 17.85 14.44 -2.38
N VAL A 209 16.55 14.70 -2.42
CA VAL A 209 16.00 15.83 -3.16
C VAL A 209 16.21 17.07 -2.28
N ARG A 210 17.32 17.77 -2.51
CA ARG A 210 17.49 19.14 -2.02
C ARG A 210 16.64 20.04 -2.92
N LEU A 211 15.48 20.44 -2.42
CA LEU A 211 14.76 21.58 -3.00
C LEU A 211 15.54 22.85 -2.63
N ALA A 212 15.70 23.76 -3.60
CA ALA A 212 16.34 25.04 -3.33
C ALA A 212 15.50 25.84 -2.32
N ALA A 213 16.21 26.51 -1.39
CA ALA A 213 15.63 27.44 -0.44
C ALA A 213 15.00 28.65 -1.15
#